data_AF-A0A9D8B1N2-F1
#
_entry.id   AF-A0A9D8B1N2-F1
#
_cell.length_a   1.000
_cell.length_b   1.000
_cell.length_c   1.000
_cell.angle_alpha   90.00
_cell.angle_beta   90.00
_cell.angle_gamma   90.00
#
_symmetry.space_group_name_H-M   'P 1'
#
loop_
_entity.id
_entity.type
_entity.pdbx_description
1 polymer ?
#
loop_
_entity_poly.entity_id
_entity_poly.type
_entity_poly.pdbx_seq_one_letter_code
_entity_poly.pdbx_strand_id
1 'polypeptide(L)'
;MPTAKRNINRHSRTVTRKPDLARAKRILRQHLPELRERYSVKSLAIFGSYVRGEQKRRSDLDVLIEFEQAPTLLEFVHLKRYLSDLVGIPVDLVLKKTLNPNIGRHILAEVVHIG
;
A
#
# COMPACT_ATOMS: atom_id res chain seq x y z
N MET A 1 30.59 46.49 13.08
CA MET A 1 30.90 45.22 13.77
C MET A 1 30.03 45.16 15.03
N PRO A 2 29.35 44.06 15.40
CA PRO A 2 29.23 42.70 14.81
C PRO A 2 27.83 42.45 14.16
N THR A 3 27.62 41.76 13.03
CA THR A 3 27.70 40.33 12.65
C THR A 3 26.81 39.32 13.41
N ALA A 4 25.90 38.70 12.63
CA ALA A 4 25.26 37.39 12.79
C ALA A 4 24.28 37.22 13.98
N LYS A 5 23.07 36.69 13.78
CA LYS A 5 22.86 35.29 13.37
C LYS A 5 21.65 35.15 12.45
N ARG A 6 21.94 34.67 11.23
CA ARG A 6 20.97 34.13 10.28
C ARG A 6 20.46 32.82 10.88
N ASN A 7 19.23 32.79 11.40
CA ASN A 7 18.56 31.54 11.74
C ASN A 7 18.08 30.86 10.45
N ILE A 8 19.04 30.25 9.75
CA ILE A 8 18.78 29.27 8.71
C ILE A 8 18.26 27.99 9.38
N ASN A 9 16.95 27.91 9.56
CA ASN A 9 16.29 26.66 9.95
C ASN A 9 16.36 25.66 8.77
N ARG A 10 17.53 25.01 8.60
CA ARG A 10 17.81 24.01 7.56
C ARG A 10 17.30 22.61 7.95
N HIS A 11 16.03 22.45 8.31
CA HIS A 11 15.49 21.12 8.65
C HIS A 11 14.05 20.83 8.20
N SER A 12 13.52 21.48 7.16
CA SER A 12 12.33 20.95 6.48
C SER A 12 12.72 19.88 5.46
N ARG A 13 13.33 18.79 5.94
CA ARG A 13 13.20 17.49 5.26
C ARG A 13 11.79 17.01 5.58
N THR A 14 10.92 16.97 4.59
CA THR A 14 9.58 16.38 4.69
C THR A 14 9.73 14.94 5.18
N VAL A 15 9.57 14.71 6.48
CA VAL A 15 9.46 13.35 7.02
C VAL A 15 8.14 12.82 6.52
N THR A 16 8.14 12.01 5.45
CA THR A 16 6.95 11.34 4.94
C THR A 16 6.41 10.46 6.07
N ARG A 17 5.38 10.93 6.78
CA ARG A 17 4.75 10.14 7.85
C ARG A 17 4.10 8.92 7.21
N LYS A 18 4.41 7.73 7.75
CA LYS A 18 3.78 6.46 7.37
C LYS A 18 2.25 6.60 7.39
N PRO A 19 1.51 6.13 6.36
CA PRO A 19 0.07 6.24 6.35
C PRO A 19 -0.56 5.36 7.44
N ASP A 20 -1.72 5.77 7.93
CA ASP A 20 -2.63 4.87 8.63
C ASP A 20 -3.50 4.10 7.62
N LEU A 21 -4.33 3.17 8.13
CA LEU A 21 -5.23 2.37 7.30
C LEU A 21 -6.20 3.23 6.49
N ALA A 22 -6.76 4.30 7.08
CA ALA A 22 -7.73 5.16 6.41
C ALA A 22 -7.10 5.91 5.22
N ARG A 23 -5.88 6.43 5.40
CA ARG A 23 -5.11 7.09 4.36
C ARG A 23 -4.72 6.12 3.26
N ALA A 24 -4.20 4.94 3.61
CA ALA A 24 -3.85 3.90 2.64
C ALA A 24 -5.08 3.49 1.80
N LYS A 25 -6.21 3.20 2.45
CA LYS A 25 -7.48 2.87 1.78
C LYS A 25 -7.92 3.97 0.83
N ARG A 26 -7.88 5.23 1.26
CA ARG A 26 -8.27 6.37 0.43
C ARG A 26 -7.40 6.49 -0.83
N ILE A 27 -6.09 6.40 -0.67
CA ILE A 27 -5.12 6.44 -1.77
C ILE A 27 -5.42 5.33 -2.78
N LEU A 28 -5.53 4.07 -2.32
CA LEU A 28 -5.83 2.95 -3.20
C LEU A 28 -7.19 3.10 -3.90
N ARG A 29 -8.21 3.60 -3.20
CA ARG A 29 -9.53 3.84 -3.79
C ARG A 29 -9.50 4.90 -4.89
N GLN A 30 -8.74 5.97 -4.69
CA GLN A 30 -8.60 7.05 -5.68
C GLN A 30 -7.97 6.56 -6.99
N HIS A 31 -7.08 5.57 -6.92
CA HIS A 31 -6.40 5.00 -8.08
C HIS A 31 -7.04 3.71 -8.60
N LEU A 32 -8.11 3.20 -7.97
CA LEU A 32 -8.77 1.97 -8.38
C LEU A 32 -9.22 1.96 -9.86
N PRO A 33 -9.72 3.06 -10.45
CA PRO A 33 -10.02 3.09 -11.89
C PRO A 33 -8.80 2.82 -12.77
N GLU A 34 -7.66 3.46 -12.48
CA GLU A 34 -6.40 3.26 -13.20
C GLU A 34 -5.88 1.82 -13.03
N LEU A 35 -6.00 1.26 -11.82
CA LEU A 35 -5.60 -0.11 -11.52
C LEU A 35 -6.45 -1.13 -12.31
N ARG A 36 -7.75 -0.88 -12.45
CA ARG A 36 -8.67 -1.68 -13.27
C ARG A 36 -8.28 -1.62 -14.74
N GLU A 37 -8.08 -0.42 -15.28
CA GLU A 37 -7.85 -0.19 -16.70
C GLU A 37 -6.46 -0.68 -17.16
N ARG A 38 -5.40 -0.34 -16.41
CA ARG A 38 -4.01 -0.61 -16.83
C ARG A 38 -3.50 -1.99 -16.45
N TYR A 39 -3.96 -2.52 -15.33
CA TYR A 39 -3.42 -3.75 -14.75
C TYR A 39 -4.44 -4.88 -14.67
N SER A 40 -5.65 -4.71 -15.23
CA SER A 40 -6.74 -5.70 -15.16
C SER A 40 -7.07 -6.11 -13.72
N VAL A 41 -6.94 -5.20 -12.75
CA VAL A 41 -7.24 -5.50 -11.35
C VAL A 41 -8.74 -5.66 -11.17
N LYS A 42 -9.16 -6.85 -10.72
CA LYS A 42 -10.55 -7.18 -10.40
C LYS A 42 -10.93 -6.68 -9.00
N SER A 43 -10.10 -6.99 -8.00
CA SER A 43 -10.35 -6.58 -6.62
C SER A 43 -9.07 -6.34 -5.83
N LEU A 44 -9.17 -5.44 -4.85
CA LEU A 44 -8.11 -5.08 -3.91
C LEU A 44 -8.66 -5.07 -2.49
N ALA A 45 -7.86 -5.54 -1.53
CA ALA A 45 -8.16 -5.40 -0.12
C ALA A 45 -6.88 -5.24 0.71
N ILE A 46 -6.91 -4.40 1.73
CA ILE A 46 -5.84 -4.32 2.74
C ILE A 46 -6.11 -5.39 3.80
N PHE A 47 -5.06 -6.07 4.24
CA PHE A 47 -5.14 -7.03 5.34
C PHE A 47 -3.94 -6.86 6.30
N GLY A 48 -3.76 -7.81 7.21
CA GLY A 48 -2.56 -7.88 8.03
C GLY A 48 -2.48 -6.79 9.11
N SER A 49 -1.25 -6.37 9.41
CA SER A 49 -0.97 -5.54 10.60
C SER A 49 -1.73 -4.21 10.62
N TYR A 50 -2.02 -3.64 9.45
CA TYR A 50 -2.78 -2.40 9.32
C TYR A 50 -4.25 -2.53 9.70
N VAL A 51 -4.88 -3.66 9.39
CA VAL A 51 -6.28 -3.91 9.75
C VAL A 51 -6.41 -4.19 11.24
N ARG A 52 -5.42 -4.88 11.84
CA ARG A 52 -5.39 -5.19 13.28
C ARG A 52 -4.88 -4.06 14.17
N GLY A 53 -4.37 -2.96 13.59
CA GLY A 53 -3.77 -1.86 14.37
C GLY A 53 -2.40 -2.20 14.97
N GLU A 54 -1.75 -3.26 14.49
CA GLU A 54 -0.48 -3.80 15.00
C GLU A 54 0.73 -3.34 14.17
N GLN A 55 0.54 -2.44 13.21
CA GLN A 55 1.60 -1.98 12.32
C GLN A 55 2.72 -1.26 13.09
N LYS A 56 3.96 -1.67 12.84
CA LYS A 56 5.17 -1.08 13.43
C LYS A 56 5.80 -0.09 12.47
N ARG A 57 6.82 0.66 12.93
CA ARG A 57 7.51 1.67 12.11
C ARG A 57 8.04 1.14 10.77
N ARG A 58 8.43 -0.15 10.71
CA ARG A 58 9.00 -0.80 9.52
C ARG A 58 8.01 -1.70 8.76
N SER A 59 6.75 -1.82 9.17
CA SER A 59 5.81 -2.69 8.45
C SER A 59 5.52 -2.16 7.05
N ASP A 60 5.42 -3.09 6.13
CA ASP A 60 4.80 -2.98 4.81
C ASP A 60 3.26 -2.89 4.91
N LEU A 61 2.64 -2.55 3.78
CA LEU A 61 1.20 -2.63 3.59
C LEU A 61 0.87 -3.93 2.85
N ASP A 62 0.27 -4.87 3.56
CA ASP A 62 -0.21 -6.13 2.99
C ASP A 62 -1.49 -5.90 2.17
N VAL A 63 -1.45 -6.25 0.89
CA VAL A 63 -2.56 -6.04 -0.05
C VAL A 63 -2.88 -7.34 -0.79
N LEU A 64 -4.12 -7.80 -0.62
CA LEU A 64 -4.68 -8.86 -1.44
C LEU A 64 -5.13 -8.30 -2.78
N ILE A 65 -4.81 -9.03 -3.84
CA ILE A 65 -5.17 -8.65 -5.20
C ILE A 65 -5.73 -9.83 -5.99
N GLU A 66 -6.74 -9.54 -6.79
CA GLU A 66 -7.31 -10.43 -7.80
C GLU A 66 -7.30 -9.71 -9.14
N PHE A 67 -7.06 -10.44 -10.22
CA PHE A 67 -7.03 -9.91 -11.58
C PHE A 67 -8.11 -10.55 -12.44
N GLU A 68 -8.68 -9.78 -13.36
CA GLU A 68 -9.54 -10.33 -14.42
C GLU A 68 -8.73 -11.18 -15.40
N GLN A 69 -7.50 -10.75 -15.69
CA GLN A 69 -6.54 -11.43 -16.56
C GLN A 69 -5.20 -11.54 -15.84
N ALA A 70 -4.58 -12.72 -15.86
CA ALA A 70 -3.33 -12.93 -15.16
C ALA A 70 -2.23 -12.00 -15.71
N PRO A 71 -1.57 -11.20 -14.85
CA PRO A 71 -0.48 -10.35 -15.30
C PRO A 71 0.77 -11.19 -15.60
N THR A 72 1.63 -10.67 -16.47
CA THR A 72 3.02 -11.12 -16.57
C THR A 72 3.78 -10.80 -15.28
N LEU A 73 4.93 -11.45 -15.08
CA LEU A 73 5.79 -11.18 -13.93
C LEU A 73 6.25 -9.71 -13.89
N LEU A 74 6.56 -9.12 -15.05
CA LEU A 74 7.00 -7.73 -15.14
C LEU A 74 5.88 -6.76 -14.75
N GLU A 75 4.65 -6.99 -15.23
CA GLU A 75 3.49 -6.18 -14.84
C GLU A 75 3.21 -6.28 -13.34
N PHE A 76 3.31 -7.48 -12.76
CA PHE A 76 3.13 -7.69 -11.33
C PHE A 76 4.18 -6.93 -10.50
N VAL A 77 5.46 -6.98 -10.89
CA VAL A 77 6.54 -6.23 -10.23
C VAL A 77 6.36 -4.72 -10.41
N HIS A 78 5.97 -4.27 -11.59
CA HIS A 78 5.67 -2.85 -11.84
C HIS A 78 4.50 -2.37 -10.97
N LEU A 79 3.43 -3.14 -10.86
CA LEU A 79 2.29 -2.82 -10.01
C LEU A 79 2.70 -2.74 -8.53
N LYS A 80 3.50 -3.69 -8.03
CA LYS A 80 4.02 -3.66 -6.65
C LYS A 80 4.79 -2.37 -6.36
N ARG A 81 5.65 -1.95 -7.30
CA ARG A 81 6.42 -0.70 -7.19
C ARG A 81 5.51 0.52 -7.25
N TYR A 82 4.61 0.57 -8.23
CA TYR A 82 3.63 1.65 -8.39
C TYR A 82 2.82 1.87 -7.10
N LEU A 83 2.27 0.80 -6.51
CA LEU A 83 1.51 0.91 -5.26
C LEU A 83 2.38 1.35 -4.08
N SER A 84 3.64 0.89 -4.03
CA SER A 84 4.57 1.32 -2.98
C SER A 84 4.88 2.82 -3.06
N ASP A 85 5.10 3.33 -4.28
CA ASP A 85 5.35 4.74 -4.53
C ASP A 85 4.09 5.58 -4.21
N LEU A 86 2.92 5.07 -4.60
CA LEU A 86 1.62 5.70 -4.36
C LEU A 86 1.32 5.88 -2.87
N VAL A 87 1.56 4.84 -2.08
CA VAL A 87 1.26 4.80 -0.64
C VAL A 87 2.42 5.43 0.17
N GLY A 88 3.63 5.43 -0.37
CA GLY A 88 4.84 5.98 0.25
C GLY A 88 5.54 5.03 1.22
N ILE A 89 5.20 3.74 1.19
CA ILE A 89 5.84 2.67 1.96
C ILE A 89 5.87 1.38 1.14
N PRO A 90 6.70 0.38 1.49
CA PRO A 90 6.66 -0.91 0.82
C PRO A 90 5.26 -1.53 0.89
N VAL A 91 4.76 -2.01 -0.25
CA VAL A 91 3.53 -2.79 -0.36
C VAL A 91 3.92 -4.23 -0.61
N ASP A 92 3.34 -5.17 0.13
CA ASP A 92 3.41 -6.58 -0.24
C ASP A 92 2.11 -7.01 -0.94
N LEU A 93 2.26 -7.43 -2.20
CA LEU A 93 1.14 -7.86 -3.04
C LEU A 93 0.99 -9.38 -2.94
N VAL A 94 -0.17 -9.82 -2.49
CA VAL A 94 -0.50 -11.23 -2.36
C VAL A 94 -1.68 -11.58 -3.25
N LEU A 95 -1.49 -12.56 -4.13
CA LEU A 95 -2.57 -13.06 -4.98
C LEU A 95 -3.62 -13.76 -4.11
N LYS A 96 -4.88 -13.33 -4.20
CA LYS A 96 -5.97 -13.95 -3.43
C LYS A 96 -6.08 -15.47 -3.68
N LYS A 97 -5.82 -15.90 -4.93
CA LYS A 97 -5.86 -17.32 -5.33
C LYS A 97 -4.74 -18.19 -4.75
N THR A 98 -3.64 -17.60 -4.27
CA THR A 98 -2.51 -18.35 -3.71
C THR A 98 -2.59 -18.52 -2.20
N LEU A 99 -3.64 -17.99 -1.56
CA LEU A 99 -3.86 -18.19 -0.14
C LEU A 99 -4.20 -19.66 0.14
N ASN A 100 -3.41 -20.29 1.01
CA ASN A 100 -3.73 -21.62 1.54
C ASN A 100 -5.12 -21.58 2.18
N PRO A 101 -6.05 -22.52 1.87
CA PRO A 101 -7.42 -22.49 2.40
C PRO A 101 -7.53 -22.38 3.93
N ASN A 102 -6.59 -22.96 4.68
CA ASN A 102 -6.60 -22.93 6.15
C ASN A 102 -6.23 -21.55 6.70
N ILE A 103 -5.27 -20.87 6.07
CA ILE A 103 -4.83 -19.52 6.46
C ILE A 103 -5.76 -18.46 5.85
N GLY A 104 -6.22 -18.72 4.63
CA GLY A 104 -7.05 -17.83 3.84
C GLY A 104 -8.37 -17.48 4.53
N ARG A 105 -8.99 -18.41 5.28
CA ARG A 105 -10.23 -18.08 6.02
C ARG A 105 -10.02 -16.97 7.06
N HIS A 106 -8.94 -17.02 7.82
CA HIS A 106 -8.63 -16.00 8.82
C HIS A 106 -8.27 -14.67 8.16
N ILE A 107 -7.45 -14.71 7.11
CA ILE A 107 -7.08 -13.50 6.37
C ILE A 107 -8.33 -12.86 5.74
N LEU A 108 -9.16 -13.64 5.05
CA LEU A 108 -10.35 -13.16 4.34
C LEU A 108 -11.44 -12.64 5.28
N ALA A 109 -11.48 -13.08 6.54
CA ALA A 109 -12.38 -12.53 7.55
C ALA A 109 -11.95 -11.13 8.03
N GLU A 110 -10.66 -10.79 7.90
CA GLU A 110 -10.06 -9.56 8.42
C GLU A 110 -9.49 -8.68 7.28
N VAL A 111 -10.30 -8.46 6.24
CA VAL A 111 -9.92 -7.61 5.11
C VAL A 111 -10.72 -6.31 5.08
N VAL A 112 -10.07 -5.26 4.62
CA VAL A 112 -10.73 -4.01 4.24
C VAL A 112 -10.69 -3.87 2.74
N HIS A 113 -11.83 -4.15 2.11
CA HIS A 113 -12.00 -4.01 0.66
C HIS A 113 -11.85 -2.56 0.20
N ILE A 114 -11.19 -2.41 -0.94
CA ILE A 114 -11.13 -1.17 -1.70
C ILE A 114 -12.34 -1.21 -2.66
N GLY A 115 -13.37 -0.44 -2.33
CA GLY A 115 -14.63 -0.35 -3.08
C GLY A 115 -14.55 0.57 -4.28
#